data_AF-A0A0K2VNI0-F1
#
_entry.id   AF-A0A0K2VNI0-F1
#
_cell.length_a   1.000
_cell.length_b   1.000
_cell.length_c   1.000
_cell.angle_alpha   90.00
_cell.angle_beta   90.00
_cell.angle_gamma   90.00
#
_symmetry.space_group_name_H-M   'P 1'
#
loop_
_entity.id
_entity.type
_entity.pdbx_description
1 polymer ?
#
loop_
_entity_poly.entity_id
_entity_poly.type
_entity_poly.pdbx_seq_one_letter_code
_entity_poly.pdbx_strand_id
1 'polypeptide(L)'
;MINLQKFPSDWYWFVGADRSRYYSSRLAAFIDASDLPENAGVGPALDEDDLWNILRERFPAGLPVEKRPPPLVPKRVIVDRLQAAGLLEAAKVAIDAADLYTQERWNTRMDIFANDPTALALLASIGGDPDVIFAPYEPN
;
A
#
# COMPACT_ATOMS: atom_id res chain seq x y z
N MET A 1 -23.76 -15.40 -12.12
CA MET A 1 -22.31 -15.35 -11.84
C MET A 1 -22.06 -14.11 -10.99
N ILE A 2 -21.77 -14.26 -9.70
CA ILE A 2 -21.47 -13.12 -8.82
C ILE A 2 -20.01 -12.75 -9.03
N ASN A 3 -19.78 -11.50 -9.42
CA ASN A 3 -18.48 -10.98 -9.82
C ASN A 3 -17.69 -10.61 -8.55
N LEU A 4 -16.78 -11.49 -8.13
CA LEU A 4 -15.95 -11.35 -6.92
C LEU A 4 -14.90 -10.21 -7.00
N GLN A 5 -14.88 -9.42 -8.09
CA GLN A 5 -13.90 -8.36 -8.33
C GLN A 5 -14.36 -6.94 -7.97
N LYS A 6 -15.61 -6.73 -7.56
CA LYS A 6 -16.06 -5.41 -7.09
C LYS A 6 -16.06 -5.39 -5.57
N PHE A 7 -15.18 -4.57 -5.02
CA PHE A 7 -15.32 -4.06 -3.68
C PHE A 7 -16.79 -3.61 -3.50
N PRO A 8 -17.55 -4.19 -2.56
CA PRO A 8 -18.91 -3.73 -2.32
C PRO A 8 -18.76 -2.29 -1.82
N SER A 9 -19.21 -1.34 -2.61
CA SER A 9 -19.14 0.08 -2.27
C SER A 9 -19.89 0.41 -0.99
N ASP A 10 -20.68 -0.51 -0.42
CA ASP A 10 -21.63 -0.23 0.65
C ASP A 10 -21.75 -1.38 1.69
N TRP A 11 -20.65 -2.09 2.00
CA TRP A 11 -20.58 -3.02 3.14
C TRP A 11 -20.03 -2.36 4.40
N TYR A 12 -20.52 -2.81 5.55
CA TYR A 12 -20.20 -2.28 6.86
C TYR A 12 -19.86 -3.40 7.84
N TRP A 13 -18.95 -3.14 8.79
CA TRP A 13 -18.60 -4.12 9.82
C TRP A 13 -18.61 -3.52 11.22
N PHE A 14 -19.19 -4.22 12.18
CA PHE A 14 -19.01 -3.90 13.60
C PHE A 14 -17.95 -4.81 14.21
N VAL A 15 -17.25 -4.33 15.23
CA VAL A 15 -16.09 -5.00 15.82
C VAL A 15 -16.45 -5.55 17.20
N GLY A 16 -16.32 -6.85 17.39
CA GLY A 16 -16.71 -7.55 18.61
C GLY A 16 -18.18 -7.35 18.93
N ALA A 17 -18.46 -6.88 20.15
CA ALA A 17 -19.82 -6.53 20.58
C ALA A 17 -20.15 -5.03 20.39
N ASP A 18 -19.17 -4.22 19.95
CA ASP A 18 -19.34 -2.78 19.79
C ASP A 18 -20.14 -2.47 18.52
N ARG A 19 -21.41 -2.11 18.71
CA ARG A 19 -22.33 -1.66 17.66
C ARG A 19 -22.54 -0.15 17.65
N SER A 20 -21.69 0.60 18.36
CA SER A 20 -21.74 2.06 18.34
C SER A 20 -21.09 2.64 17.08
N ARG A 21 -20.15 1.90 16.47
CA ARG A 21 -19.40 2.29 15.28
C ARG A 21 -19.31 1.15 14.27
N TYR A 22 -19.27 1.52 12.99
CA TYR A 22 -19.20 0.59 11.87
C TYR A 22 -18.09 0.99 10.91
N TYR A 23 -17.23 0.05 10.53
CA TYR A 23 -16.25 0.28 9.48
C TYR A 23 -16.96 0.30 8.13
N SER A 24 -16.90 1.43 7.42
CA SER A 24 -17.44 1.58 6.07
C SER A 24 -16.38 1.18 5.04
N SER A 25 -16.68 0.16 4.24
CA SER A 25 -15.91 -0.18 3.04
C SER A 25 -15.71 1.07 2.16
N ARG A 26 -16.79 1.80 1.88
CA ARG A 26 -16.81 2.98 1.01
C ARG A 26 -15.84 4.08 1.42
N LEU A 27 -15.90 4.44 2.69
CA LEU A 27 -15.15 5.57 3.24
C LEU A 27 -13.75 5.15 3.71
N ALA A 28 -13.50 3.83 3.73
CA ALA A 28 -12.32 3.23 4.36
C ALA A 28 -12.11 3.72 5.81
N ALA A 29 -13.20 3.99 6.54
CA ALA A 29 -13.19 4.62 7.86
C ALA A 29 -14.35 4.13 8.73
N PHE A 30 -14.22 4.27 10.05
CA PHE A 30 -15.33 4.07 10.98
C PHE A 30 -16.32 5.23 10.91
N ILE A 31 -17.60 4.90 10.93
CA ILE A 31 -18.72 5.82 11.07
C ILE A 31 -19.55 5.47 12.30
N ASP A 32 -20.30 6.44 12.82
CA ASP A 32 -21.23 6.21 13.91
C ASP A 32 -22.45 5.40 13.42
N ALA A 33 -23.08 4.67 14.34
CA ALA A 33 -24.31 3.91 14.07
C ALA A 33 -25.45 4.77 13.51
N SER A 34 -25.48 6.07 13.85
CA SER A 34 -26.45 7.04 13.32
C SER A 34 -26.30 7.32 11.83
N ASP A 35 -25.11 7.10 11.28
CA ASP A 35 -24.79 7.38 9.88
C ASP A 35 -24.91 6.12 9.00
N LEU A 36 -25.36 4.99 9.59
CA LEU A 36 -25.53 3.73 8.89
C LEU A 36 -26.78 3.80 7.97
N PRO A 37 -26.65 3.52 6.67
CA PRO A 37 -27.81 3.47 5.77
C PRO A 37 -28.83 2.39 6.18
N GLU A 38 -30.13 2.68 6.04
CA GLU A 38 -31.24 1.78 6.44
C GLU A 38 -31.21 0.39 5.78
N ASN A 39 -30.45 0.20 4.69
CA ASN A 39 -30.31 -1.07 3.97
C ASN A 39 -28.85 -1.50 3.78
N ALA A 40 -27.95 -1.04 4.65
CA ALA A 40 -26.55 -1.42 4.63
C ALA A 40 -26.36 -2.93 4.85
N GLY A 41 -25.49 -3.55 4.06
CA GLY A 41 -25.01 -4.90 4.35
C GLY A 41 -24.04 -4.84 5.53
N VAL A 42 -24.35 -5.53 6.63
CA VAL A 42 -23.54 -5.51 7.85
C VAL A 42 -22.96 -6.89 8.15
N GLY A 43 -21.64 -6.98 8.34
CA GLY A 43 -20.95 -8.19 8.78
C GLY A 43 -20.34 -8.05 10.18
N PRO A 44 -20.21 -9.13 10.95
CA PRO A 44 -19.40 -9.13 12.17
C PRO A 44 -17.90 -9.23 11.84
N ALA A 45 -17.07 -8.58 12.64
CA ALA A 45 -15.67 -8.92 12.86
C ALA A 45 -15.46 -9.22 14.35
N LEU A 46 -14.66 -10.23 14.70
CA LEU A 46 -14.43 -10.62 16.10
C LEU A 46 -13.71 -9.54 16.89
N ASP A 47 -12.70 -8.93 16.27
CA ASP A 47 -11.90 -7.82 16.77
C ASP A 47 -11.37 -6.99 15.58
N GLU A 48 -10.55 -5.96 15.83
CA GLU A 48 -10.00 -5.13 14.76
C GLU A 48 -9.02 -5.91 13.88
N ASP A 49 -8.27 -6.87 14.44
CA ASP A 49 -7.34 -7.69 13.66
C ASP A 49 -8.09 -8.61 12.69
N ASP A 50 -9.20 -9.21 13.13
CA ASP A 50 -10.12 -9.97 12.30
C ASP A 50 -10.74 -9.10 11.20
N LEU A 51 -11.17 -7.87 11.51
CA LEU A 51 -11.63 -6.92 10.51
C LEU A 51 -10.56 -6.69 9.43
N TRP A 52 -9.32 -6.44 9.83
CA TRP A 52 -8.22 -6.24 8.88
C TRP A 52 -7.90 -7.49 8.07
N ASN A 53 -8.02 -8.68 8.65
CA ASN A 53 -7.84 -9.95 7.94
C ASN A 53 -8.95 -10.17 6.90
N ILE A 54 -10.22 -9.94 7.27
CA ILE A 54 -11.37 -10.02 6.35
C ILE A 54 -11.17 -9.05 5.18
N LEU A 55 -10.80 -7.80 5.45
CA LEU A 55 -10.58 -6.79 4.42
C LEU A 55 -9.37 -7.15 3.53
N ARG A 56 -8.30 -7.70 4.10
CA ARG A 56 -7.12 -8.11 3.32
C ARG A 56 -7.39 -9.29 2.40
N GLU A 57 -8.13 -10.28 2.89
CA GLU A 57 -8.45 -11.50 2.13
C GLU A 57 -9.48 -11.23 1.03
N ARG A 58 -10.54 -10.48 1.35
CA ARG A 58 -11.70 -10.33 0.46
C ARG A 58 -11.68 -9.04 -0.34
N PHE A 59 -11.03 -8.00 0.18
CA PHE A 59 -11.18 -6.63 -0.30
C PHE A 59 -9.87 -5.82 -0.23
N PRO A 60 -8.74 -6.32 -0.76
CA PRO A 60 -7.42 -5.73 -0.55
C PRO A 60 -7.31 -4.27 -1.02
N ALA A 61 -8.13 -3.87 -2.00
CA ALA A 61 -8.16 -2.51 -2.54
C ALA A 61 -8.84 -1.46 -1.63
N GLY A 62 -9.59 -1.86 -0.59
CA GLY A 62 -10.23 -0.92 0.34
C GLY A 62 -9.69 -0.96 1.75
N LEU A 63 -8.52 -1.58 1.94
CA LEU A 63 -7.73 -1.35 3.15
C LEU A 63 -7.37 0.15 3.24
N PRO A 64 -7.32 0.74 4.44
CA PRO A 64 -6.67 2.03 4.64
C PRO A 64 -5.23 2.00 4.11
N VAL A 65 -4.72 3.12 3.62
CA VAL A 65 -3.38 3.19 2.98
C VAL A 65 -2.30 2.64 3.91
N GLU A 66 -2.38 2.98 5.19
CA GLU A 66 -1.49 2.53 6.27
C GLU A 66 -1.58 1.03 6.59
N LYS A 67 -2.66 0.36 6.16
CA LYS A 67 -2.86 -1.09 6.33
C LYS A 67 -2.62 -1.89 5.05
N ARG A 68 -2.47 -1.22 3.90
CA ARG A 68 -2.13 -1.89 2.64
C ARG A 68 -0.70 -2.40 2.71
N PRO A 69 -0.41 -3.57 2.10
CA PRO A 69 0.96 -3.93 1.82
C PRO A 69 1.62 -2.79 1.03
N PRO A 70 2.87 -2.41 1.36
CA PRO A 70 3.59 -1.38 0.62
C PRO A 70 3.61 -1.75 -0.87
N PRO A 71 3.38 -0.79 -1.78
CA PRO A 71 3.39 -1.10 -3.19
C PRO A 71 4.77 -1.59 -3.62
N LEU A 72 4.79 -2.63 -4.45
CA LEU A 72 5.98 -3.05 -5.17
C LEU A 72 6.14 -2.16 -6.39
N VAL A 73 7.29 -1.49 -6.50
CA VAL A 73 7.61 -0.63 -7.62
C VAL A 73 8.67 -1.31 -8.48
N PRO A 74 8.40 -1.52 -9.78
CA PRO A 74 9.39 -2.13 -10.67
C PRO A 74 10.64 -1.26 -10.78
N LYS A 75 11.84 -1.89 -10.76
CA LYS A 75 13.11 -1.15 -10.89
C LYS A 75 13.18 -0.32 -12.17
N ARG A 76 12.58 -0.78 -13.28
CA ARG A 76 12.51 0.00 -14.52
C ARG A 76 11.81 1.35 -14.32
N VAL A 77 10.71 1.36 -13.55
CA VAL A 77 9.95 2.57 -13.25
C VAL A 77 10.75 3.49 -12.31
N ILE A 78 11.44 2.91 -11.33
CA ILE A 78 12.36 3.65 -10.45
C ILE A 78 13.47 4.32 -11.27
N VAL A 79 14.09 3.60 -12.20
CA VAL A 79 15.14 4.13 -13.09
C VAL A 79 14.62 5.28 -13.96
N ASP A 80 13.44 5.13 -14.58
CA ASP A 80 12.83 6.18 -15.39
C ASP A 80 12.54 7.45 -14.56
N ARG A 81 12.05 7.27 -13.33
CA ARG A 81 11.77 8.39 -12.41
C ARG A 81 13.04 9.06 -11.90
N LEU A 82 14.08 8.30 -11.59
CA LEU A 82 15.40 8.84 -11.23
C LEU A 82 16.01 9.63 -12.39
N GLN A 83 15.87 9.14 -13.62
CA GLN A 83 16.29 9.87 -14.82
C GLN A 83 15.53 11.18 -14.98
N ALA A 84 14.19 11.16 -14.83
CA ALA A 84 13.37 12.36 -14.91
C ALA A 84 13.70 13.39 -13.82
N ALA A 85 14.11 12.93 -12.64
CA ALA A 85 14.57 13.78 -11.54
C ALA A 85 16.03 14.26 -11.68
N GLY A 86 16.78 13.79 -12.70
CA GLY A 86 18.20 14.10 -12.85
C GLY A 86 19.10 13.43 -11.82
N LEU A 87 18.63 12.36 -11.16
CA LEU A 87 19.29 11.67 -10.06
C LEU A 87 19.90 10.31 -10.44
N LEU A 88 19.73 9.86 -11.69
CA LEU A 88 20.16 8.52 -12.10
C LEU A 88 21.67 8.30 -11.92
N GLU A 89 22.49 9.28 -12.27
CA GLU A 89 23.95 9.18 -12.10
C GLU A 89 24.35 9.11 -10.61
N ALA A 90 23.74 9.96 -9.77
CA ALA A 90 23.97 9.95 -8.33
C ALA A 90 23.54 8.61 -7.71
N ALA A 91 22.40 8.06 -8.14
CA ALA A 91 21.94 6.75 -7.72
C ALA A 91 22.92 5.64 -8.10
N LYS A 92 23.45 5.65 -9.33
CA LYS A 92 24.45 4.68 -9.78
C LYS A 92 25.71 4.72 -8.92
N VAL A 93 26.23 5.92 -8.66
CA VAL A 93 27.40 6.11 -7.78
C VAL A 93 27.13 5.60 -6.37
N ALA A 94 25.96 5.90 -5.80
CA ALA A 94 25.57 5.44 -4.47
C ALA A 94 25.47 3.90 -4.39
N ILE A 95 24.91 3.26 -5.41
CA ILE A 95 24.82 1.80 -5.49
C ILE A 95 26.21 1.17 -5.61
N ASP A 96 27.07 1.69 -6.49
CA ASP A 96 28.42 1.16 -6.69
C ASP A 96 29.30 1.27 -5.44
N ALA A 97 29.05 2.28 -4.61
CA ALA A 97 29.74 2.48 -3.34
C ALA A 97 29.15 1.67 -2.16
N ALA A 98 27.98 1.02 -2.34
CA ALA A 98 27.33 0.25 -1.29
C ALA A 98 28.06 -1.08 -1.01
N ASP A 99 27.71 -1.77 0.08
CA ASP A 99 28.21 -3.11 0.34
C ASP A 99 27.77 -4.13 -0.72
N LEU A 100 28.49 -5.25 -0.80
CA LEU A 100 28.22 -6.31 -1.78
C LEU A 100 26.78 -6.82 -1.69
N TYR A 101 26.22 -6.97 -0.48
CA TYR A 101 24.86 -7.44 -0.31
C TYR A 101 23.84 -6.49 -0.94
N THR A 102 24.01 -5.18 -0.74
CA THR A 102 23.12 -4.14 -1.28
C THR A 102 23.23 -4.04 -2.79
N GLN A 103 24.45 -4.15 -3.33
CA GLN A 103 24.69 -4.23 -4.78
C GLN A 103 23.98 -5.44 -5.39
N GLU A 104 24.22 -6.64 -4.84
CA GLU A 104 23.59 -7.87 -5.33
C GLU A 104 22.07 -7.85 -5.19
N ARG A 105 21.57 -7.28 -4.09
CA ARG A 105 20.14 -7.09 -3.88
C ARG A 105 19.53 -6.17 -4.95
N TRP A 106 20.20 -5.07 -5.29
CA TRP A 106 19.79 -4.19 -6.38
C TRP A 106 19.83 -4.92 -7.72
N ASN A 107 20.86 -5.71 -7.99
CA ASN A 107 21.01 -6.41 -9.27
C ASN A 107 19.97 -7.52 -9.46
N THR A 108 19.71 -8.31 -8.43
CA THR A 108 18.91 -9.55 -8.52
C THR A 108 17.40 -9.35 -8.44
N ARG A 109 16.92 -8.33 -7.72
CA ARG A 109 15.46 -8.12 -7.55
C ARG A 109 14.86 -7.40 -8.74
N MET A 110 13.65 -7.77 -9.17
CA MET A 110 12.94 -7.03 -10.23
C MET A 110 12.20 -5.80 -9.73
N ASP A 111 11.69 -5.89 -8.50
CA ASP A 111 10.82 -4.90 -7.86
C ASP A 111 11.31 -4.60 -6.45
N ILE A 112 10.99 -3.40 -5.96
CA ILE A 112 11.34 -2.92 -4.63
C ILE A 112 10.08 -2.43 -3.94
N PHE A 113 9.89 -2.81 -2.67
CA PHE A 113 8.82 -2.25 -1.85
C PHE A 113 9.06 -0.76 -1.62
N ALA A 114 8.03 0.08 -1.79
CA ALA A 114 8.15 1.52 -1.63
C ALA A 114 8.62 1.97 -0.25
N ASN A 115 8.41 1.16 0.79
CA ASN A 115 8.87 1.43 2.15
C ASN A 115 10.17 0.70 2.51
N ASP A 116 10.89 0.15 1.52
CA ASP A 116 12.11 -0.59 1.79
C ASP A 116 13.15 0.31 2.48
N PRO A 117 13.60 -0.01 3.70
CA PRO A 117 14.46 0.89 4.46
C PRO A 117 15.83 1.12 3.79
N THR A 118 16.37 0.11 3.10
CA THR A 118 17.64 0.25 2.37
C THR A 118 17.47 1.17 1.17
N ALA A 119 16.41 0.99 0.38
CA ALA A 119 16.13 1.82 -0.78
C ALA A 119 15.82 3.28 -0.39
N LEU A 120 15.06 3.50 0.69
CA LEU A 120 14.78 4.83 1.23
C LEU A 120 16.04 5.53 1.73
N ALA A 121 16.94 4.83 2.42
CA ALA A 121 18.21 5.38 2.88
C ALA A 121 19.11 5.79 1.70
N LEU A 122 19.17 4.96 0.64
CA LEU A 122 19.92 5.28 -0.58
C LEU A 122 19.30 6.48 -1.31
N LEU A 123 17.98 6.55 -1.40
CA LEU A 123 17.31 7.68 -2.04
C LEU A 123 17.55 9.00 -1.28
N ALA A 124 17.52 8.95 0.05
CA ALA A 124 17.81 10.10 0.89
C ALA A 124 19.26 10.60 0.71
N SER A 125 20.24 9.70 0.54
CA SER A 125 21.65 10.08 0.37
C SER A 125 21.93 10.82 -0.94
N ILE A 126 21.06 10.64 -1.94
CA ILE A 126 21.14 11.33 -3.23
C ILE A 126 20.14 12.49 -3.35
N GLY A 127 19.43 12.84 -2.27
CA GLY A 127 18.48 13.94 -2.24
C GLY A 127 17.19 13.70 -3.03
N GLY A 128 16.80 12.44 -3.25
CA GLY A 128 15.59 12.09 -3.98
C GLY A 128 14.32 12.10 -3.12
N ASP A 129 13.19 12.34 -3.78
CA ASP A 129 11.86 12.37 -3.16
C ASP A 129 11.18 10.98 -3.23
N PRO A 130 10.91 10.31 -2.09
CA PRO A 130 10.29 8.99 -2.08
C PRO A 130 8.86 9.00 -2.65
N ASP A 131 8.12 10.09 -2.49
CA ASP A 131 6.74 10.19 -2.98
C ASP A 131 6.69 10.29 -4.51
N VAL A 132 7.79 10.69 -5.15
CA VAL A 132 7.95 10.71 -6.61
C VAL A 132 8.54 9.40 -7.10
N ILE A 133 9.67 8.97 -6.54
CA ILE A 133 10.43 7.83 -7.05
C ILE A 133 9.72 6.49 -6.77
N PHE A 134 9.19 6.33 -5.57
CA PHE A 134 8.50 5.11 -5.12
C PHE A 134 6.97 5.21 -5.15
N ALA A 135 6.42 6.21 -5.86
CA ALA A 135 4.98 6.32 -6.06
C ALA A 135 4.38 5.00 -6.58
N PRO A 136 3.15 4.63 -6.18
CA PRO A 136 2.46 3.45 -6.70
C PRO A 136 2.54 3.36 -8.23
N TYR A 137 2.78 2.15 -8.74
CA TYR A 137 2.79 1.86 -10.17
C TYR A 137 1.60 0.99 -10.51
N GLU A 138 0.68 1.52 -11.33
CA GLU A 138 -0.38 0.74 -11.96
C GLU A 138 0.06 0.43 -13.40
N PRO A 139 0.24 -0.85 -13.78
CA PRO A 139 0.48 -1.19 -15.18
C PRO A 139 -0.79 -0.91 -15.99
N ASN A 140 -0.68 -0.03 -16.98
CA ASN A 140 -1.68 0.14 -18.05
C ASN A 140 -1.82 -1.14 -18.88
#